data_AF-A0ABD6DEA1-F1
#
_entry.id   AF-A0ABD6DEA1-F1
#
_cell.length_a   1.000
_cell.length_b   1.000
_cell.length_c   1.000
_cell.angle_alpha   90.00
_cell.angle_beta   90.00
_cell.angle_gamma   90.00
#
_symmetry.space_group_name_H-M   'P 1'
#
loop_
_entity.id
_entity.type
_entity.pdbx_description
1 polymer ?
#
loop_
_entity_poly.entity_id
_entity_poly.type
_entity_poly.pdbx_seq_one_letter_code
_entity_poly.pdbx_strand_id
1 'polypeptide(L)'
;MDESTRELWGDTPEWVQEELDKALAVPEATSSFTLVALPQSASVNPGDELHIPLFICGYGLPDRHKLTVYHHHPDIFDGAHGAAVSPVNGIVDSEENEIRQIILGKEAFRQDMAETIQFHAVGTTFGVPDVFFVDDITWGRNMETPENQIEGAEEILPRLFPRTTAEAMTPDGEYPLLLTFDIDEDAEPGDYDIHLIFTYGDEEEVSNCHKIETIHVNSRRERLEPWPTRIAMLAGIAAVLSLIYNTGVISAIIEAVLGLL
;
A
#
# COMPACT_ATOMS: atom_id res chain seq x y z
N MET A 1 -24.45 2.45 -23.03
CA MET A 1 -24.03 1.20 -22.39
C MET A 1 -24.71 0.03 -23.08
N ASP A 2 -23.94 -0.96 -23.50
CA ASP A 2 -24.39 -2.17 -24.20
C ASP A 2 -24.92 -3.19 -23.16
N GLU A 3 -25.93 -3.98 -23.55
CA GLU A 3 -26.59 -5.00 -22.72
C GLU A 3 -25.60 -6.06 -22.22
N SER A 4 -24.53 -6.35 -22.97
CA SER A 4 -23.45 -7.26 -22.55
C SER A 4 -22.57 -6.66 -21.46
N THR A 5 -22.44 -5.32 -21.39
CA THR A 5 -21.75 -4.65 -20.29
C THR A 5 -22.60 -4.78 -19.03
N ARG A 6 -23.94 -4.70 -19.15
CA ARG A 6 -24.89 -4.79 -18.03
C ARG A 6 -24.95 -6.17 -17.37
N GLU A 7 -24.73 -7.25 -18.13
CA GLU A 7 -24.66 -8.63 -17.60
C GLU A 7 -23.40 -8.90 -16.76
N LEU A 8 -22.30 -8.20 -17.02
CA LEU A 8 -21.04 -8.33 -16.29
C LEU A 8 -21.07 -7.73 -14.87
N TRP A 9 -22.01 -6.81 -14.61
CA TRP A 9 -22.22 -6.15 -13.31
C TRP A 9 -23.34 -6.79 -12.48
N GLY A 10 -23.77 -8.02 -12.82
CA GLY A 10 -24.93 -8.68 -12.22
C GLY A 10 -24.90 -8.84 -10.69
N ASP A 11 -23.72 -8.71 -10.07
CA ASP A 11 -23.55 -8.80 -8.61
C ASP A 11 -23.10 -7.48 -7.96
N THR A 12 -22.96 -6.39 -8.72
CA THR A 12 -22.64 -5.09 -8.14
C THR A 12 -23.92 -4.51 -7.57
N PRO A 13 -24.01 -4.32 -6.24
CA PRO A 13 -25.25 -3.89 -5.64
C PRO A 13 -25.76 -2.59 -6.25
N GLU A 14 -27.07 -2.47 -6.47
CA GLU A 14 -27.73 -1.31 -7.10
C GLU A 14 -27.34 0.03 -6.45
N TRP A 15 -27.01 0.03 -5.15
CA TRP A 15 -26.53 1.20 -4.41
C TRP A 15 -25.12 1.67 -4.81
N VAL A 16 -24.25 0.79 -5.32
CA VAL A 16 -22.95 1.20 -5.86
C VAL A 16 -23.16 2.07 -7.09
N GLN A 17 -24.18 1.79 -7.91
CA GLN A 17 -24.47 2.56 -9.12
C GLN A 17 -24.94 3.99 -8.82
N GLU A 18 -25.72 4.20 -7.74
CA GLU A 18 -26.23 5.54 -7.36
C GLU A 18 -25.15 6.45 -6.73
N GLU A 19 -24.10 5.88 -6.14
CA GLU A 19 -22.99 6.65 -5.56
C GLU A 19 -21.87 7.00 -6.55
N LEU A 20 -21.72 6.21 -7.62
CA LEU A 20 -20.77 6.51 -8.71
C LEU A 20 -21.04 7.86 -9.39
N ASP A 21 -22.29 8.35 -9.34
CA ASP A 21 -22.72 9.63 -9.90
C ASP A 21 -22.27 10.87 -9.10
N LYS A 22 -21.69 10.71 -7.89
CA LYS A 22 -21.39 11.82 -6.95
C LYS A 22 -19.95 11.88 -6.44
N ALA A 23 -19.13 10.90 -6.79
CA ALA A 23 -17.90 10.59 -6.05
C ALA A 23 -16.63 11.26 -6.61
N LEU A 24 -16.68 12.56 -6.92
CA LEU A 24 -15.48 13.24 -7.41
C LEU A 24 -15.09 14.43 -6.55
N ALA A 25 -13.82 14.40 -6.15
CA ALA A 25 -13.10 15.48 -5.52
C ALA A 25 -13.40 16.79 -6.26
N VAL A 26 -13.73 17.83 -5.51
CA VAL A 26 -14.14 19.16 -5.99
C VAL A 26 -13.35 19.56 -7.25
N PRO A 27 -13.92 19.42 -8.47
CA PRO A 27 -13.15 19.52 -9.71
C PRO A 27 -12.60 20.93 -9.94
N GLU A 28 -13.21 21.93 -9.29
CA GLU A 28 -12.76 23.33 -9.31
C GLU A 28 -11.59 23.60 -8.32
N ALA A 29 -11.25 22.66 -7.45
CA ALA A 29 -10.17 22.84 -6.48
C ALA A 29 -8.80 22.62 -7.13
N THR A 30 -7.86 23.52 -6.86
CA THR A 30 -6.46 23.34 -7.26
C THR A 30 -5.93 22.05 -6.65
N SER A 31 -5.49 21.14 -7.52
CA SER A 31 -4.97 19.84 -7.12
C SER A 31 -3.78 19.99 -6.17
N SER A 32 -3.75 19.22 -5.08
CA SER A 32 -2.66 19.24 -4.11
C SER A 32 -2.46 17.85 -3.52
N PHE A 33 -1.40 17.18 -3.96
CA PHE A 33 -1.06 15.81 -3.58
C PHE A 33 0.34 15.67 -2.96
N THR A 34 0.47 14.66 -2.11
CA THR A 34 1.73 14.15 -1.57
C THR A 34 1.81 12.64 -1.77
N LEU A 35 3.03 12.13 -1.92
CA LEU A 35 3.30 10.69 -1.91
C LEU A 35 3.54 10.20 -0.48
N VAL A 36 2.95 9.06 -0.14
CA VAL A 36 3.23 8.32 1.09
C VAL A 36 3.67 6.91 0.72
N ALA A 37 4.96 6.62 0.90
CA ALA A 37 5.53 5.30 0.73
C ALA A 37 5.73 4.64 2.10
N LEU A 38 5.37 3.35 2.18
CA LEU A 38 5.40 2.57 3.42
C LEU A 38 6.20 1.28 3.20
N PRO A 39 7.53 1.33 3.07
CA PRO A 39 8.34 0.12 2.86
C PRO A 39 8.06 -0.90 3.97
N GLN A 40 7.71 -2.13 3.60
CA GLN A 40 7.40 -3.18 4.57
C GLN A 40 8.60 -3.54 5.44
N SER A 41 9.80 -3.39 4.89
CA SER A 41 11.07 -3.47 5.62
C SER A 41 12.02 -2.39 5.14
N ALA A 42 12.68 -1.70 6.09
CA ALA A 42 13.78 -0.77 5.78
C ALA A 42 15.10 -1.51 5.45
N SER A 43 15.14 -2.82 5.68
CA SER A 43 16.32 -3.66 5.50
C SER A 43 15.95 -4.96 4.79
N VAL A 44 16.72 -5.32 3.77
CA VAL A 44 16.48 -6.48 2.91
C VAL A 44 17.78 -7.26 2.74
N ASN A 45 17.72 -8.57 2.50
CA ASN A 45 18.92 -9.33 2.14
C ASN A 45 19.05 -9.41 0.61
N PRO A 46 20.26 -9.61 0.09
CA PRO A 46 20.45 -10.03 -1.30
C PRO A 46 19.60 -11.29 -1.61
N GLY A 47 18.87 -11.25 -2.73
CA GLY A 47 17.92 -12.28 -3.14
C GLY A 47 16.52 -12.19 -2.52
N ASP A 48 16.25 -11.23 -1.62
CA ASP A 48 14.90 -10.97 -1.12
C ASP A 48 14.15 -10.02 -2.07
N GLU A 49 12.82 -10.04 -2.01
CA GLU A 49 11.96 -9.07 -2.69
C GLU A 49 11.62 -7.90 -1.75
N LEU A 50 11.74 -6.68 -2.24
CA LEU A 50 11.38 -5.45 -1.54
C LEU A 50 9.98 -5.00 -1.95
N HIS A 51 9.11 -4.76 -0.97
CA HIS A 51 7.75 -4.26 -1.17
C HIS A 51 7.60 -2.84 -0.63
N ILE A 52 7.23 -1.90 -1.50
CA ILE A 52 6.92 -0.51 -1.15
C ILE A 52 5.48 -0.19 -1.57
N PRO A 53 4.50 -0.40 -0.68
CA PRO A 53 3.18 0.20 -0.79
C PRO A 53 3.27 1.71 -0.98
N LEU A 54 2.55 2.24 -1.96
CA LEU A 54 2.46 3.66 -2.26
C LEU A 54 1.01 4.13 -2.21
N PHE A 55 0.81 5.24 -1.53
CA PHE A 55 -0.45 5.97 -1.47
C PHE A 55 -0.23 7.38 -2.01
N ILE A 56 -1.23 7.91 -2.71
CA ILE A 56 -1.25 9.30 -3.18
C ILE A 56 -2.31 10.00 -2.36
N CYS A 57 -1.90 10.92 -1.49
CA CYS A 57 -2.81 11.59 -0.56
C CYS A 57 -2.98 13.04 -0.96
N GLY A 58 -4.22 13.53 -1.02
CA GLY A 58 -4.52 14.88 -1.47
C GLY A 58 -5.95 15.04 -1.97
N TYR A 59 -6.19 16.11 -2.69
CA TYR A 59 -7.49 16.44 -3.25
C TYR A 59 -7.35 17.11 -4.62
N GLY A 60 -8.45 17.12 -5.37
CA GLY A 60 -8.55 17.62 -6.73
C GLY A 60 -8.56 16.48 -7.76
N LEU A 61 -8.78 16.82 -9.03
CA LEU A 61 -8.77 15.89 -10.15
C LEU A 61 -7.79 16.40 -11.21
N PRO A 62 -6.53 15.97 -11.23
CA PRO A 62 -5.53 16.50 -12.15
C PRO A 62 -5.68 15.91 -13.55
N ASP A 63 -5.80 16.76 -14.58
CA ASP A 63 -5.90 16.36 -16.00
C ASP A 63 -4.69 15.54 -16.48
N ARG A 64 -3.52 15.81 -15.89
CA ARG A 64 -2.26 15.18 -16.26
C ARG A 64 -1.55 14.72 -15.02
N HIS A 65 -1.20 13.45 -14.98
CA HIS A 65 -0.47 12.89 -13.86
C HIS A 65 0.40 11.72 -14.29
N LYS A 66 1.54 11.57 -13.62
CA LYS A 66 2.47 10.46 -13.84
C LYS A 66 3.30 10.21 -12.59
N LEU A 67 3.66 8.95 -12.38
CA LEU A 67 4.63 8.55 -11.38
C LEU A 67 5.93 8.17 -12.07
N THR A 68 7.04 8.71 -11.58
CA THR A 68 8.39 8.33 -11.99
C THR A 68 9.10 7.68 -10.82
N VAL A 69 9.53 6.45 -11.02
CA VAL A 69 10.36 5.69 -10.10
C VAL A 69 11.76 5.67 -10.67
N TYR A 70 12.76 6.08 -9.89
CA TYR A 70 14.13 6.20 -10.36
C TYR A 70 15.12 5.76 -9.27
N HIS A 71 16.19 5.06 -9.65
CA HIS A 71 17.28 4.70 -8.74
C HIS A 71 18.63 4.77 -9.48
N HIS A 72 19.70 5.09 -8.76
CA HIS A 72 21.04 5.24 -9.33
C HIS A 72 21.86 3.93 -9.35
N HIS A 73 21.27 2.82 -8.95
CA HIS A 73 21.98 1.58 -8.63
C HIS A 73 21.44 0.41 -9.47
N PRO A 74 21.87 0.26 -10.74
CA PRO A 74 21.41 -0.82 -11.61
C PRO A 74 21.89 -2.19 -11.15
N ASP A 75 22.99 -2.26 -10.38
CA ASP A 75 23.60 -3.52 -9.92
C ASP A 75 22.93 -4.09 -8.64
N ILE A 76 21.91 -3.40 -8.11
CA ILE A 76 21.19 -3.83 -6.89
C ILE A 76 19.89 -4.55 -7.21
N PHE A 77 19.30 -4.27 -8.36
CA PHE A 77 18.05 -4.86 -8.80
C PHE A 77 18.33 -5.79 -9.96
N ASP A 78 17.78 -7.00 -9.92
CA ASP A 78 17.89 -7.90 -11.06
C ASP A 78 17.17 -7.24 -12.26
N GLY A 79 17.89 -6.99 -13.35
CA GLY A 79 17.59 -5.98 -14.39
C GLY A 79 16.28 -6.16 -15.19
N ALA A 80 15.43 -7.11 -14.80
CA ALA A 80 14.12 -7.40 -15.38
C ALA A 80 13.01 -7.65 -14.33
N HIS A 81 13.25 -7.39 -13.04
CA HIS A 81 12.47 -8.01 -11.97
C HIS A 81 11.85 -7.04 -10.93
N GLY A 82 11.82 -5.74 -11.24
CA GLY A 82 10.98 -4.80 -10.49
C GLY A 82 9.69 -4.49 -11.23
N ALA A 83 8.59 -4.25 -10.51
CA ALA A 83 7.33 -3.82 -11.12
C ALA A 83 6.50 -2.92 -10.21
N ALA A 84 5.73 -2.02 -10.82
CA ALA A 84 4.59 -1.39 -10.16
C ALA A 84 3.34 -2.20 -10.46
N VAL A 85 2.62 -2.61 -9.42
CA VAL A 85 1.36 -3.36 -9.51
C VAL A 85 0.25 -2.50 -8.94
N SER A 86 -0.80 -2.26 -9.73
CA SER A 86 -2.01 -1.60 -9.26
C SER A 86 -3.23 -2.50 -9.42
N PRO A 87 -3.92 -2.87 -8.33
CA PRO A 87 -5.19 -3.56 -8.38
C PRO A 87 -6.37 -2.59 -8.50
N VAL A 88 -6.12 -1.34 -8.93
CA VAL A 88 -7.14 -0.29 -9.04
C VAL A 88 -7.22 0.11 -10.51
N ASN A 89 -8.38 -0.14 -11.12
CA ASN A 89 -8.62 0.21 -12.52
C ASN A 89 -10.06 0.71 -12.68
N GLY A 90 -10.30 1.51 -13.70
CA GLY A 90 -11.60 2.12 -13.91
C GLY A 90 -11.63 3.04 -15.13
N ILE A 91 -12.84 3.48 -15.45
CA ILE A 91 -13.09 4.49 -16.48
C ILE A 91 -13.78 5.66 -15.77
N VAL A 92 -13.13 6.82 -15.82
CA VAL A 92 -13.67 8.08 -15.32
C VAL A 92 -13.97 8.95 -16.54
N ASP A 93 -15.17 9.49 -16.62
CA ASP A 93 -15.47 10.57 -17.54
C ASP A 93 -15.17 11.90 -16.83
N SER A 94 -14.04 12.51 -17.17
CA SER A 94 -13.61 13.77 -16.55
C SER A 94 -14.43 14.98 -17.01
N GLU A 95 -15.09 14.91 -18.17
CA GLU A 95 -15.95 16.00 -18.66
C GLU A 95 -17.31 15.99 -17.93
N GLU A 96 -17.89 14.81 -17.78
CA GLU A 96 -19.17 14.61 -17.08
C GLU A 96 -19.00 14.48 -15.57
N ASN A 97 -17.76 14.36 -15.09
CA ASN A 97 -17.43 14.13 -13.70
C ASN A 97 -18.23 12.90 -13.18
N GLU A 98 -18.07 11.77 -13.88
CA GLU A 98 -18.79 10.52 -13.62
C GLU A 98 -17.82 9.32 -13.60
N ILE A 99 -17.96 8.42 -12.62
CA ILE A 99 -17.23 7.16 -12.60
C ILE A 99 -18.06 6.11 -13.35
N ARG A 100 -17.67 5.82 -14.60
CA ARG A 100 -18.38 4.82 -15.43
C ARG A 100 -18.09 3.39 -15.02
N GLN A 101 -16.89 3.15 -14.50
CA GLN A 101 -16.43 1.83 -14.10
C GLN A 101 -15.34 1.95 -13.05
N ILE A 102 -15.40 1.11 -12.03
CA ILE A 102 -14.31 0.93 -11.05
C ILE A 102 -14.20 -0.54 -10.67
N ILE A 103 -12.98 -1.06 -10.67
CA ILE A 103 -12.64 -2.41 -10.25
C ILE A 103 -11.45 -2.33 -9.32
N LEU A 104 -11.57 -2.93 -8.14
CA LEU A 104 -10.60 -2.83 -7.05
C LEU A 104 -10.16 -4.23 -6.59
N GLY A 105 -8.92 -4.32 -6.13
CA GLY A 105 -8.42 -5.46 -5.37
C GLY A 105 -8.30 -6.75 -6.18
N LYS A 106 -8.59 -7.88 -5.52
CA LYS A 106 -8.62 -9.23 -6.11
C LYS A 106 -9.49 -9.35 -7.33
N GLU A 107 -10.55 -8.55 -7.44
CA GLU A 107 -11.40 -8.59 -8.62
C GLU A 107 -10.68 -8.05 -9.86
N ALA A 108 -9.86 -7.01 -9.72
CA ALA A 108 -9.01 -6.51 -10.81
C ALA A 108 -8.05 -7.61 -11.30
N PHE A 109 -7.44 -8.36 -10.37
CA PHE A 109 -6.58 -9.49 -10.73
C PHE A 109 -7.34 -10.64 -11.41
N ARG A 110 -8.55 -10.98 -10.96
CA ARG A 110 -9.36 -12.06 -11.57
C ARG A 110 -9.76 -11.74 -13.00
N GLN A 111 -9.99 -10.46 -13.29
CA GLN A 111 -10.41 -10.00 -14.61
C GLN A 111 -9.23 -9.61 -15.51
N ASP A 112 -7.98 -9.82 -15.08
CA ASP A 112 -6.77 -9.39 -15.81
C ASP A 112 -6.77 -7.87 -16.10
N MET A 113 -7.35 -7.10 -15.18
CA MET A 113 -7.43 -5.64 -15.24
C MET A 113 -6.49 -4.96 -14.25
N ALA A 114 -5.81 -5.72 -13.38
CA ALA A 114 -4.73 -5.18 -12.57
C ALA A 114 -3.56 -4.78 -13.47
N GLU A 115 -3.09 -3.55 -13.33
CA GLU A 115 -2.00 -3.04 -14.15
C GLU A 115 -0.67 -3.49 -13.55
N THR A 116 0.22 -4.03 -14.38
CA THR A 116 1.59 -4.38 -14.00
C THR A 116 2.58 -3.73 -14.95
N ILE A 117 3.41 -2.84 -14.40
CA ILE A 117 4.36 -2.03 -15.16
C ILE A 117 5.76 -2.44 -14.75
N GLN A 118 6.45 -3.11 -15.65
CA GLN A 118 7.81 -3.58 -15.43
C GLN A 118 8.78 -2.39 -15.39
N PHE A 119 9.70 -2.41 -14.43
CA PHE A 119 10.72 -1.39 -14.30
C PHE A 119 11.89 -1.63 -15.24
N HIS A 120 12.38 -0.56 -15.84
CA HIS A 120 13.68 -0.53 -16.49
C HIS A 120 14.79 -0.31 -15.45
N ALA A 121 16.00 -0.79 -15.77
CA ALA A 121 17.17 -0.86 -14.89
C ALA A 121 17.63 0.47 -14.22
N VAL A 122 17.13 1.63 -14.64
CA VAL A 122 17.49 2.93 -14.06
C VAL A 122 16.28 3.76 -13.65
N GLY A 123 15.08 3.32 -13.98
CA GLY A 123 13.86 4.06 -13.69
C GLY A 123 12.81 3.97 -14.79
N THR A 124 11.57 4.20 -14.38
CA THR A 124 10.37 4.02 -15.20
C THR A 124 9.38 5.13 -14.88
N THR A 125 8.75 5.65 -15.93
CA THR A 125 7.67 6.64 -15.81
C THR A 125 6.40 6.04 -16.39
N PHE A 126 5.31 6.13 -15.65
CA PHE A 126 4.00 5.67 -16.08
C PHE A 126 2.89 6.62 -15.65
N GLY A 127 1.77 6.59 -16.37
CA GLY A 127 0.55 7.27 -15.97
C GLY A 127 -0.06 6.58 -14.75
N VAL A 128 -0.62 7.36 -13.83
CA VAL A 128 -1.47 6.80 -12.77
C VAL A 128 -2.89 6.69 -13.37
N PRO A 129 -3.71 5.69 -13.04
CA PRO A 129 -5.10 5.66 -13.51
C PRO A 129 -5.93 6.81 -12.92
N ASP A 130 -6.79 7.45 -13.72
CA ASP A 130 -7.67 8.56 -13.27
C ASP A 130 -8.50 8.19 -12.02
N VAL A 131 -8.89 6.92 -11.94
CA VAL A 131 -9.67 6.36 -10.83
C VAL A 131 -8.95 6.47 -9.46
N PHE A 132 -7.66 6.78 -9.42
CA PHE A 132 -6.95 7.05 -8.17
C PHE A 132 -7.42 8.33 -7.47
N PHE A 133 -7.88 9.31 -8.24
CA PHE A 133 -8.21 10.66 -7.75
C PHE A 133 -9.69 10.85 -7.45
N VAL A 134 -10.50 9.82 -7.70
CA VAL A 134 -11.92 9.83 -7.39
C VAL A 134 -12.15 9.52 -5.92
N ASP A 135 -13.25 10.02 -5.37
CA ASP A 135 -13.58 9.82 -3.98
C ASP A 135 -13.80 8.33 -3.70
N ASP A 136 -13.28 7.90 -2.56
CA ASP A 136 -13.48 6.55 -2.08
C ASP A 136 -14.94 6.38 -1.66
N ILE A 137 -15.69 5.63 -2.48
CA ILE A 137 -17.09 5.29 -2.25
C ILE A 137 -17.33 4.66 -0.87
N THR A 138 -16.34 3.98 -0.28
CA THR A 138 -16.48 3.40 1.06
C THR A 138 -16.38 4.45 2.17
N TRP A 139 -15.66 5.56 1.92
CA TRP A 139 -15.49 6.64 2.90
C TRP A 139 -16.80 7.39 3.13
N GLY A 140 -17.47 7.81 2.05
CA GLY A 140 -18.77 8.49 2.14
C GLY A 140 -19.79 7.67 2.94
N ARG A 141 -19.92 6.39 2.60
CA ARG A 141 -20.84 5.47 3.29
C ARG A 141 -20.52 5.27 4.75
N ASN A 142 -19.23 5.14 5.10
CA ASN A 142 -18.84 5.01 6.49
C ASN A 142 -19.24 6.23 7.32
N MET A 143 -19.34 7.41 6.72
CA MET A 143 -19.80 8.63 7.41
C MET A 143 -21.33 8.68 7.57
N GLU A 144 -22.09 7.94 6.76
CA GLU A 144 -23.56 7.90 6.80
C GLU A 144 -24.13 6.79 7.72
N THR A 145 -23.31 5.82 8.14
CA THR A 145 -23.79 4.71 8.98
C THR A 145 -24.35 5.22 10.32
N PRO A 146 -25.42 4.61 10.87
CA PRO A 146 -26.02 5.05 12.14
C PRO A 146 -25.05 5.12 13.33
N GLU A 147 -23.98 4.32 13.29
CA GLU A 147 -22.94 4.28 14.30
C GLU A 147 -21.98 5.48 14.21
N ASN A 148 -21.84 6.05 13.00
CA ASN A 148 -21.04 7.22 12.68
C ASN A 148 -21.90 8.45 12.35
N GLN A 149 -23.21 8.40 12.59
CA GLN A 149 -24.11 9.56 12.47
C GLN A 149 -23.71 10.62 13.50
N ILE A 150 -22.76 11.45 13.09
CA ILE A 150 -22.48 12.71 13.76
C ILE A 150 -23.73 13.56 13.52
N GLU A 151 -24.45 13.95 14.58
CA GLU A 151 -25.51 14.96 14.46
C GLU A 151 -24.94 16.19 13.71
N GLY A 152 -25.53 16.54 12.57
CA GLY A 152 -25.02 17.61 11.71
C GLY A 152 -24.01 17.17 10.65
N ALA A 153 -23.90 15.88 10.31
CA ALA A 153 -23.07 15.39 9.21
C ALA A 153 -23.28 16.18 7.90
N GLU A 154 -24.52 16.54 7.56
CA GLU A 154 -24.83 17.40 6.39
C GLU A 154 -24.16 18.79 6.45
N GLU A 155 -23.90 19.34 7.65
CA GLU A 155 -23.16 20.60 7.82
C GLU A 155 -21.64 20.42 7.83
N ILE A 156 -21.15 19.22 8.16
CA ILE A 156 -19.73 18.90 8.35
C ILE A 156 -19.11 18.33 7.08
N LEU A 157 -19.83 17.46 6.35
CA LEU A 157 -19.35 16.82 5.12
C LEU A 157 -18.82 17.83 4.08
N PRO A 158 -19.48 18.99 3.84
CA PRO A 158 -18.94 20.01 2.93
C PRO A 158 -17.63 20.67 3.40
N ARG A 159 -17.23 20.43 4.66
CA ARG A 159 -16.00 20.98 5.27
C ARG A 159 -14.88 19.94 5.40
N LEU A 160 -15.14 18.69 5.02
CA LEU A 160 -14.15 17.63 5.06
C LEU A 160 -13.53 17.47 3.68
N PHE A 161 -12.24 17.14 3.65
CA PHE A 161 -11.60 16.67 2.44
C PHE A 161 -12.04 15.23 2.21
N PRO A 162 -12.58 14.89 1.03
CA PRO A 162 -12.88 13.50 0.73
C PRO A 162 -11.59 12.69 0.71
N ARG A 163 -11.70 11.43 1.11
CA ARG A 163 -10.61 10.46 0.93
C ARG A 163 -10.67 9.97 -0.51
N THR A 164 -9.57 10.05 -1.25
CA THR A 164 -9.50 9.49 -2.60
C THR A 164 -9.25 7.99 -2.59
N THR A 165 -9.51 7.31 -3.71
CA THR A 165 -9.24 5.86 -3.85
C THR A 165 -7.75 5.54 -3.65
N ALA A 166 -6.84 6.45 -4.02
CA ALA A 166 -5.40 6.28 -3.82
C ALA A 166 -4.92 6.39 -2.36
N GLU A 167 -5.77 6.84 -1.44
CA GLU A 167 -5.47 6.96 -0.01
C GLU A 167 -5.86 5.74 0.80
N ALA A 168 -6.67 4.86 0.23
CA ALA A 168 -7.24 3.72 0.91
C ALA A 168 -6.66 2.41 0.39
N MET A 169 -6.61 1.42 1.28
CA MET A 169 -6.49 0.03 0.85
C MET A 169 -7.79 -0.38 0.17
N THR A 170 -7.70 -1.31 -0.78
CA THR A 170 -8.87 -1.90 -1.40
C THR A 170 -9.72 -2.66 -0.36
N PRO A 171 -11.01 -2.92 -0.61
CA PRO A 171 -11.90 -3.58 0.37
C PRO A 171 -11.40 -4.94 0.89
N ASP A 172 -10.55 -5.60 0.11
CA ASP A 172 -9.95 -6.91 0.39
C ASP A 172 -8.51 -6.86 0.90
N GLY A 173 -8.01 -5.66 1.21
CA GLY A 173 -6.72 -5.43 1.88
C GLY A 173 -5.52 -5.35 0.96
N GLU A 174 -5.70 -5.05 -0.32
CA GLU A 174 -4.59 -4.77 -1.25
C GLU A 174 -4.23 -3.28 -1.24
N TYR A 175 -2.98 -2.96 -1.58
CA TYR A 175 -2.53 -1.58 -1.72
C TYR A 175 -2.98 -1.00 -3.05
N PRO A 176 -3.35 0.30 -3.13
CA PRO A 176 -3.78 0.92 -4.39
C PRO A 176 -2.65 0.91 -5.44
N LEU A 177 -1.41 1.04 -4.97
CA LEU A 177 -0.21 0.83 -5.76
C LEU A 177 0.87 0.15 -4.91
N LEU A 178 1.49 -0.90 -5.45
CA LEU A 178 2.59 -1.62 -4.82
C LEU A 178 3.79 -1.60 -5.75
N LEU A 179 4.92 -1.07 -5.28
CA LEU A 179 6.19 -1.20 -5.98
C LEU A 179 6.91 -2.45 -5.45
N THR A 180 7.36 -3.30 -6.35
CA THR A 180 8.11 -4.52 -6.08
C THR A 180 9.48 -4.41 -6.73
N PHE A 181 10.51 -4.84 -6.01
CA PHE A 181 11.88 -4.89 -6.52
C PHE A 181 12.55 -6.16 -6.04
N ASP A 182 12.97 -7.02 -6.96
CA ASP A 182 13.85 -8.14 -6.63
C ASP A 182 15.29 -7.64 -6.44
N ILE A 183 15.85 -7.87 -5.25
CA ILE A 183 17.23 -7.52 -4.93
C ILE A 183 18.16 -8.61 -5.45
N ASP A 184 19.17 -8.23 -6.24
CA ASP A 184 20.15 -9.17 -6.80
C ASP A 184 20.82 -10.01 -5.70
N GLU A 185 21.04 -11.32 -5.94
CA GLU A 185 21.70 -12.22 -4.99
C GLU A 185 23.15 -11.79 -4.67
N ASP A 186 23.79 -11.11 -5.62
CA ASP A 186 25.15 -10.57 -5.54
C ASP A 186 25.17 -9.07 -5.20
N ALA A 187 24.02 -8.46 -4.87
CA ALA A 187 23.92 -7.06 -4.49
C ALA A 187 24.92 -6.71 -3.37
N GLU A 188 25.67 -5.62 -3.56
CA GLU A 188 26.55 -5.11 -2.53
C GLU A 188 25.74 -4.65 -1.30
N PRO A 189 26.27 -4.81 -0.07
CA PRO A 189 25.60 -4.29 1.11
C PRO A 189 25.77 -2.77 1.21
N GLY A 190 24.72 -2.08 1.64
CA GLY A 190 24.73 -0.62 1.74
C GLY A 190 23.34 -0.01 1.79
N ASP A 191 23.29 1.31 1.87
CA ASP A 191 22.07 2.10 1.77
C ASP A 191 21.87 2.58 0.34
N TYR A 192 20.68 2.35 -0.20
CA TYR A 192 20.33 2.70 -1.57
C TYR A 192 19.06 3.54 -1.61
N ASP A 193 19.10 4.63 -2.36
CA ASP A 193 17.97 5.55 -2.47
C ASP A 193 17.12 5.24 -3.70
N ILE A 194 15.81 5.14 -3.47
CA ILE A 194 14.77 5.04 -4.49
C ILE A 194 14.02 6.38 -4.51
N HIS A 195 14.05 7.05 -5.66
CA HIS A 195 13.40 8.33 -5.87
C HIS A 195 12.01 8.10 -6.49
N LEU A 196 10.99 8.62 -5.82
CA LEU A 196 9.61 8.58 -6.26
C LEU A 196 9.15 10.01 -6.54
N ILE A 197 8.86 10.31 -7.80
CA ILE A 197 8.45 11.64 -8.25
C ILE A 197 7.06 11.52 -8.85
N PHE A 198 6.07 12.06 -8.17
CA PHE A 198 4.73 12.21 -8.70
C PHE A 198 4.57 13.61 -9.26
N THR A 199 4.25 13.69 -10.55
CA THR A 199 4.00 14.95 -11.25
C THR A 199 2.53 14.98 -11.60
N TYR A 200 1.84 16.07 -11.27
CA TYR A 200 0.42 16.23 -11.50
C TYR A 200 0.09 17.69 -11.83
N GLY A 201 -1.05 17.93 -12.46
CA GLY A 201 -1.53 19.26 -12.78
C GLY A 201 -2.41 19.27 -14.02
N ASP A 202 -2.52 20.44 -14.63
CA ASP A 202 -3.34 20.70 -15.81
C ASP A 202 -2.51 21.38 -16.92
N GLU A 203 -3.14 22.12 -17.83
CA GLU A 203 -2.44 22.87 -18.87
C GLU A 203 -1.76 24.15 -18.37
N GLU A 204 -2.24 24.72 -17.26
CA GLU A 204 -1.80 26.01 -16.72
C GLU A 204 -0.73 25.83 -15.62
N GLU A 205 -0.93 24.86 -14.72
CA GLU A 205 -0.07 24.62 -13.57
C GLU A 205 0.37 23.16 -13.48
N VAL A 206 1.68 22.96 -13.27
CA VAL A 206 2.27 21.64 -13.03
C VAL A 206 2.95 21.65 -11.67
N SER A 207 2.53 20.73 -10.83
CA SER A 207 3.10 20.48 -9.51
C SER A 207 3.85 19.16 -9.48
N ASN A 208 4.77 19.04 -8.52
CA ASN A 208 5.42 17.78 -8.22
C ASN A 208 5.53 17.57 -6.72
N CYS A 209 5.51 16.31 -6.31
CA CYS A 209 5.97 15.91 -5.00
C CYS A 209 7.04 14.82 -5.16
N HIS A 210 8.12 14.98 -4.40
CA HIS A 210 9.28 14.10 -4.43
C HIS A 210 9.44 13.41 -3.08
N LYS A 211 9.51 12.09 -3.11
CA LYS A 211 9.79 11.24 -1.96
C LYS A 211 11.05 10.43 -2.25
N ILE A 212 11.91 10.30 -1.24
CA ILE A 212 13.09 9.43 -1.27
C ILE A 212 12.86 8.35 -0.23
N GLU A 213 12.98 7.10 -0.65
CA GLU A 213 12.99 5.93 0.22
C GLU A 213 14.39 5.32 0.23
N THR A 214 14.98 5.22 1.41
CA THR A 214 16.29 4.60 1.59
C THR A 214 16.10 3.16 2.06
N ILE A 215 16.67 2.22 1.32
CA ILE A 215 16.66 0.79 1.66
C ILE A 215 18.06 0.32 2.02
N HIS A 216 18.16 -0.50 3.06
CA HIS A 216 19.43 -1.08 3.50
C HIS A 216 19.56 -2.53 3.03
N VAL A 217 20.54 -2.83 2.18
CA VAL A 217 20.89 -4.20 1.80
C VAL A 217 21.88 -4.76 2.83
N ASN A 218 21.48 -5.80 3.53
CA ASN A 218 22.26 -6.42 4.59
C ASN A 218 23.52 -7.10 4.05
N SER A 219 24.63 -6.88 4.75
CA SER A 219 25.83 -7.69 4.57
C SER A 219 25.62 -9.12 5.06
N ARG A 220 26.47 -10.04 4.57
CA ARG A 220 26.52 -11.43 5.05
C ARG A 220 26.70 -11.52 6.57
N ARG A 221 27.37 -10.53 7.18
CA ARG A 221 27.58 -10.46 8.62
C ARG A 221 26.29 -10.08 9.34
N GLU A 222 25.61 -9.01 8.93
CA GLU A 222 24.34 -8.55 9.53
C GLU A 222 23.26 -9.64 9.46
N ARG A 223 23.19 -10.38 8.35
CA ARG A 223 22.28 -11.53 8.21
C ARG A 223 22.50 -12.60 9.28
N LEU A 224 23.72 -12.74 9.80
CA LEU A 224 24.08 -13.74 10.81
C LEU A 224 24.04 -13.21 12.25
N GLU A 225 23.99 -11.90 12.48
CA GLU A 225 23.94 -11.32 13.84
C GLU A 225 22.74 -11.73 14.71
N PRO A 226 21.56 -12.10 14.17
CA PRO A 226 20.49 -12.63 15.00
C PRO A 226 20.87 -13.96 15.67
N TRP A 227 21.78 -14.75 15.08
CA TRP A 227 22.11 -16.08 15.57
C TRP A 227 22.82 -16.08 16.93
N PRO A 228 23.89 -15.30 17.16
CA PRO A 228 24.49 -15.17 18.49
C PRO A 228 23.48 -14.77 19.57
N THR A 229 22.60 -13.81 19.27
CA THR A 229 21.56 -13.34 20.21
C THR A 229 20.53 -14.43 20.50
N ARG A 230 20.07 -15.15 19.47
CA ARG A 230 19.16 -16.30 19.62
C ARG A 230 19.81 -17.44 20.42
N ILE A 231 21.08 -17.75 20.17
CA ILE A 231 21.83 -18.78 20.91
C ILE A 231 22.00 -18.37 22.37
N ALA A 232 22.37 -17.12 22.64
CA ALA A 232 22.50 -16.60 23.99
C ALA A 232 21.17 -16.63 24.77
N MET A 233 20.06 -16.26 24.11
CA MET A 233 18.71 -16.34 24.68
C MET A 233 18.34 -17.79 25.03
N LEU A 234 18.56 -18.73 24.10
CA LEU A 234 18.30 -20.16 24.34
C LEU A 234 19.18 -20.71 25.47
N ALA A 235 20.46 -20.34 25.54
CA ALA A 235 21.35 -20.74 26.62
C ALA A 235 20.89 -20.17 27.98
N GLY A 236 20.40 -18.93 28.01
CA GLY A 236 19.81 -18.30 29.19
C GLY A 236 18.55 -19.03 29.67
N ILE A 237 17.63 -19.35 28.76
CA ILE A 237 16.42 -20.14 29.06
C ILE A 237 16.81 -21.52 29.62
N ALA A 238 17.77 -22.21 28.99
CA ALA A 238 18.24 -23.50 29.46
C ALA A 238 18.87 -23.42 30.87
N ALA A 239 19.65 -22.38 31.15
CA ALA A 239 20.24 -22.16 32.47
C ALA A 239 19.17 -21.92 33.56
N VAL A 240 18.13 -21.14 33.26
CA VAL A 240 16.99 -20.91 34.18
C VAL A 240 16.23 -22.21 34.43
N LEU A 241 15.93 -22.98 33.39
CA LEU A 241 15.27 -24.28 33.52
C LEU A 241 16.12 -25.26 34.35
N SER A 242 17.44 -25.29 34.14
CA SER A 242 18.35 -26.11 34.94
C SER A 242 18.38 -25.69 36.41
N LEU A 243 18.26 -24.39 36.70
CA LEU A 243 18.20 -23.89 38.08
C LEU A 243 16.89 -24.29 38.75
N ILE A 244 15.74 -24.16 38.07
CA ILE A 244 14.43 -24.57 38.57
C ILE A 244 14.41 -26.08 38.87
N TYR A 245 15.00 -26.88 38.00
CA TYR A 245 15.13 -28.31 38.19
C TYR A 245 15.98 -28.65 39.43
N ASN A 246 17.16 -28.02 39.57
CA ASN A 246 18.09 -28.30 40.66
C ASN A 246 17.65 -27.73 42.03
N THR A 247 16.87 -26.65 42.05
CA THR A 247 16.40 -26.04 43.31
C THR A 247 15.24 -26.80 43.96
N GLY A 248 14.73 -27.86 43.32
CA GLY A 248 13.65 -28.68 43.89
C GLY A 248 12.31 -27.95 43.99
N VAL A 249 12.16 -26.78 43.35
CA VAL A 249 10.91 -26.00 43.31
C VAL A 249 9.78 -26.85 42.73
N ILE A 250 10.07 -27.69 41.74
CA ILE A 250 9.12 -28.64 41.17
C ILE A 250 8.65 -29.66 42.22
N SER A 251 9.56 -30.21 43.02
CA SER A 251 9.21 -31.12 44.11
C SER A 251 8.36 -30.42 45.18
N ALA A 252 8.69 -29.17 45.52
CA ALA A 252 7.92 -28.39 46.49
C ALA A 252 6.49 -28.06 46.00
N ILE A 253 6.32 -27.76 44.71
CA ILE A 253 4.99 -27.55 44.11
C ILE A 253 4.19 -28.85 44.08
N ILE A 254 4.82 -29.97 43.72
CA ILE A 254 4.17 -31.29 43.70
C ILE A 254 3.73 -31.70 45.11
N GLU A 255 4.57 -31.51 46.13
CA GLU A 255 4.21 -31.74 47.53
C GLU A 255 3.05 -30.84 47.99
N ALA A 256 3.06 -29.56 47.63
CA ALA A 256 1.99 -28.63 48.00
C ALA A 256 0.64 -28.99 47.35
N VAL A 257 0.64 -29.43 46.08
CA VAL A 257 -0.58 -29.82 45.37
C VAL A 257 -1.10 -31.18 45.86
N LEU A 258 -0.23 -32.17 46.07
CA LEU A 258 -0.63 -33.49 46.57
C LEU A 258 -0.99 -33.50 48.05
N GLY A 259 -0.44 -32.60 48.87
CA GLY A 259 -0.80 -32.46 50.29
C GLY A 259 -2.15 -31.76 50.52
N LEU A 260 -2.76 -31.19 49.48
CA LEU A 260 -4.08 -30.55 49.51
C LEU A 260 -5.22 -31.49 49.06
N LEU A 261 -4.91 -32.68 48.53
CA LEU A 261 -5.84 -33.73 48.14
C LEU A 261 -5.96 -34.81 49.23
#